data_AF-A0A9R1T3N9-F1
#
_entry.id   AF-A0A9R1T3N9-F1
#
_cell.length_a   1.000
_cell.length_b   1.000
_cell.length_c   1.000
_cell.angle_alpha   90.00
_cell.angle_beta   90.00
_cell.angle_gamma   90.00
#
_symmetry.space_group_name_H-M   'P 1'
#
loop_
_entity.id
_entity.type
_entity.pdbx_description
1 polymer ?
#
loop_
_entity_poly.entity_id
_entity_poly.type
_entity_poly.pdbx_seq_one_letter_code
_entity_poly.pdbx_strand_id
1 'polypeptide(L)'
;MRKTKGKIYLFLVFGLILHQHLVSGIIPGLMIVYDVFDKLNNIHDVHAKFSTPSSADLMNATEQLSAKIDKLVPEITAHIDKAVDTLLTRLPLLGELSGDIRTLNNHVGKIDRFYYEMKLYLQKPDWYSEKDLRELLKIFTSRDSGQILDVIGEMRSLIVPDKLSALKKNVFQLLAEETQGWGLSVCDTYAPPQQRLLDLYETVVDSEIRAFLMACFGYKMEDYLNNDNSTGRLERTKFGFETRIAEYEKVVRNAMKIVPREFRRCDPDTGYEKNVNYYRLDQFRYDAPLYAVTLRSFESDINNNMVVTGLAFVVKNNVLTFRMETAKLNISGNLDDSTAFWQEPEDIAWNSEKSTFILNDELGPIEMRNDIDIAYIAGSNKRIYLDNPVAPAGSVVTGVRFGRLYRDHLKPLQLQIRVTPIDYDRGIVSGDSKWISEQPLRRTAFKEDSKLPANEMRTSIDGGPDGFVDFDWSTGPLIPFFDGLPVTSEPRTPLGGIGLYRKKAKDYTGFLTFIFTGFDKSAYKIDNSGIQY
;
A
#
# COMPACT_ATOMS: atom_id res chain seq x y z
N MET A 1 63.97 -30.43 10.54
CA MET A 1 62.80 -30.99 9.83
C MET A 1 61.85 -31.64 10.84
N ARG A 2 60.76 -30.95 11.19
CA ARG A 2 59.68 -31.35 12.13
C ARG A 2 58.43 -30.56 11.69
N LYS A 3 57.31 -31.23 11.38
CA LYS A 3 56.03 -31.30 12.16
C LYS A 3 55.39 -29.90 12.36
N THR A 4 54.10 -29.62 12.11
CA THR A 4 52.87 -30.42 12.29
C THR A 4 51.63 -29.68 11.73
N LYS A 5 50.61 -30.48 11.35
CA LYS A 5 49.13 -30.27 11.34
C LYS A 5 48.51 -29.00 11.96
N GLY A 6 47.38 -28.55 11.40
CA GLY A 6 46.36 -27.78 12.14
C GLY A 6 45.12 -27.37 11.31
N LYS A 7 43.95 -27.88 11.68
CA LYS A 7 42.59 -27.59 11.17
C LYS A 7 41.96 -26.42 11.97
N ILE A 8 41.02 -25.69 11.33
CA ILE A 8 39.77 -25.09 11.88
C ILE A 8 39.88 -23.84 12.80
N TYR A 9 39.18 -22.76 12.41
CA TYR A 9 38.16 -21.91 13.10
C TYR A 9 37.95 -20.66 12.22
N LEU A 10 36.85 -20.48 11.46
CA LEU A 10 35.48 -20.09 11.84
C LEU A 10 35.38 -18.75 12.62
N PHE A 11 34.90 -17.72 11.90
CA PHE A 11 34.10 -16.55 12.32
C PHE A 11 34.57 -15.61 13.45
N LEU A 12 34.08 -14.36 13.32
CA LEU A 12 33.98 -13.26 14.30
C LEU A 12 35.25 -12.41 14.39
N VAL A 13 35.22 -11.11 14.07
CA VAL A 13 34.26 -10.04 14.43
C VAL A 13 34.37 -8.97 13.31
N PHE A 14 33.41 -8.62 12.44
CA PHE A 14 31.95 -8.44 12.45
C PHE A 14 31.35 -9.06 11.17
N GLY A 15 30.34 -9.94 11.15
CA GLY A 15 29.53 -10.46 12.24
C GLY A 15 28.48 -9.47 12.74
N LEU A 16 27.21 -9.86 12.69
CA LEU A 16 26.06 -9.34 13.46
C LEU A 16 25.16 -8.21 12.93
N ILE A 17 25.31 -7.72 11.69
CA ILE A 17 24.24 -6.90 11.07
C ILE A 17 23.69 -7.54 9.79
N LEU A 18 24.53 -8.21 8.98
CA LEU A 18 24.09 -8.84 7.74
C LEU A 18 23.19 -10.07 7.91
N HIS A 19 22.96 -10.53 9.14
CA HIS A 19 22.05 -11.65 9.43
C HIS A 19 20.78 -11.22 10.20
N GLN A 20 20.55 -9.91 10.39
CA GLN A 20 19.36 -9.42 11.10
C GLN A 20 18.57 -8.30 10.39
N HIS A 21 18.99 -7.83 9.20
CA HIS A 21 18.24 -6.79 8.45
C HIS A 21 17.93 -7.11 6.98
N LEU A 22 17.93 -8.39 6.61
CA LEU A 22 17.31 -8.85 5.36
C LEU A 22 15.85 -9.26 5.64
N VAL A 23 14.97 -8.28 5.85
CA VAL A 23 13.52 -8.50 5.94
C VAL A 23 12.78 -7.34 5.25
N SER A 24 12.38 -7.61 4.01
CA SER A 24 11.23 -7.05 3.27
C SER A 24 10.81 -5.60 3.51
N GLY A 25 11.09 -4.74 2.52
CA GLY A 25 10.45 -3.43 2.33
C GLY A 25 11.45 -2.43 1.74
N ILE A 26 11.34 -2.15 0.45
CA ILE A 26 12.40 -1.52 -0.36
C ILE A 26 12.42 0.01 -0.16
N ILE A 27 13.55 0.68 0.11
CA ILE A 27 14.70 0.82 -0.79
C ILE A 27 16.00 0.16 -0.24
N PRO A 28 16.36 -1.06 -0.66
CA PRO A 28 17.71 -1.57 -0.56
C PRO A 28 18.62 -0.76 -1.47
N GLY A 29 18.07 -0.16 -2.55
CA GLY A 29 18.77 0.63 -3.56
C GLY A 29 19.64 1.78 -3.03
N LEU A 30 19.27 2.49 -1.97
CA LEU A 30 20.07 3.59 -1.39
C LEU A 30 21.23 3.03 -0.55
N MET A 31 20.97 2.02 0.29
CA MET A 31 22.04 1.28 0.99
C MET A 31 22.98 0.59 -0.01
N ILE A 32 22.45 0.11 -1.14
CA ILE A 32 23.19 -0.44 -2.28
C ILE A 32 23.99 0.65 -2.99
N VAL A 33 23.45 1.86 -3.16
CA VAL A 33 24.17 2.99 -3.74
C VAL A 33 25.42 3.29 -2.91
N TYR A 34 25.31 3.35 -1.58
CA TYR A 34 26.47 3.55 -0.71
C TYR A 34 27.39 2.33 -0.65
N ASP A 35 26.87 1.11 -0.56
CA ASP A 35 27.68 -0.13 -0.55
C ASP A 35 28.43 -0.33 -1.87
N VAL A 36 27.79 -0.05 -3.01
CA VAL A 36 28.40 -0.04 -4.35
C VAL A 36 29.42 1.09 -4.43
N PHE A 37 29.09 2.30 -3.98
CA PHE A 37 30.01 3.44 -3.99
C PHE A 37 31.27 3.18 -3.15
N ASP A 38 31.12 2.67 -1.92
CA ASP A 38 32.22 2.33 -1.02
C ASP A 38 33.06 1.18 -1.59
N LYS A 39 32.44 0.16 -2.19
CA LYS A 39 33.16 -0.92 -2.89
C LYS A 39 33.88 -0.41 -4.14
N LEU A 40 33.29 0.49 -4.91
CA LEU A 40 33.90 1.12 -6.08
C LEU A 40 35.07 2.04 -5.69
N ASN A 41 35.00 2.71 -4.54
CA ASN A 41 36.11 3.49 -3.99
C ASN A 41 37.26 2.58 -3.52
N ASN A 42 36.94 1.48 -2.84
CA ASN A 42 37.95 0.49 -2.43
C ASN A 42 38.62 -0.20 -3.63
N ILE A 43 37.89 -0.50 -4.71
CA ILE A 43 38.45 -1.05 -5.96
C ILE A 43 39.42 -0.05 -6.60
N HIS A 44 39.12 1.25 -6.58
CA HIS A 44 40.02 2.28 -7.08
C HIS A 44 41.34 2.34 -6.28
N ASP A 45 41.29 2.25 -4.96
CA ASP A 45 42.47 2.23 -4.09
C ASP A 45 43.35 0.97 -4.27
N VAL A 46 42.73 -0.15 -4.65
CA VAL A 46 43.44 -1.40 -4.98
C VAL A 46 44.03 -1.34 -6.39
N HIS A 47 43.29 -0.83 -7.38
CA HIS A 47 43.76 -0.71 -8.77
C HIS A 47 44.84 0.36 -8.96
N ALA A 48 44.83 1.43 -8.14
CA ALA A 48 45.91 2.42 -8.12
C ALA A 48 47.29 1.82 -7.74
N LYS A 49 47.33 0.60 -7.19
CA LYS A 49 48.56 -0.13 -6.83
C LYS A 49 49.01 -1.16 -7.87
N PHE A 50 48.19 -1.48 -8.87
CA PHE A 50 48.53 -2.47 -9.89
C PHE A 50 48.53 -1.83 -11.27
N SER A 51 49.73 -1.69 -11.85
CA SER A 51 49.89 -1.43 -13.29
C SER A 51 49.28 -2.61 -14.06
N THR A 52 48.13 -2.35 -14.70
CA THR A 52 47.32 -3.23 -15.58
C THR A 52 46.82 -4.54 -14.94
N PRO A 53 45.54 -4.62 -14.49
CA PRO A 53 44.91 -5.87 -14.05
C PRO A 53 44.66 -6.84 -15.22
N SER A 54 44.64 -8.14 -14.95
CA SER A 54 44.34 -9.14 -15.97
C SER A 54 42.83 -9.22 -16.27
N SER A 55 42.46 -9.72 -17.45
CA SER A 55 41.05 -9.93 -17.84
C SER A 55 40.27 -10.84 -16.88
N ALA A 56 40.95 -11.73 -16.16
CA ALA A 56 40.35 -12.61 -15.17
C ALA A 56 39.92 -11.86 -13.89
N ASP A 57 40.68 -10.84 -13.48
CA ASP A 57 40.33 -9.97 -12.35
C ASP A 57 39.11 -9.10 -12.69
N LEU A 58 39.01 -8.68 -13.95
CA LEU A 58 37.87 -7.98 -14.51
C LEU A 58 36.62 -8.86 -14.49
N MET A 59 36.70 -10.09 -15.01
CA MET A 59 35.58 -11.03 -15.04
C MET A 59 35.09 -11.37 -13.62
N ASN A 60 35.98 -11.55 -12.66
CA ASN A 60 35.61 -11.84 -11.27
C ASN A 60 34.91 -10.65 -10.58
N ALA A 61 35.40 -9.42 -10.75
CA ALA A 61 34.74 -8.22 -10.23
C ALA A 61 33.37 -7.99 -10.89
N THR A 62 33.28 -8.24 -12.20
CA THR A 62 32.06 -8.12 -13.01
C THR A 62 31.04 -9.21 -12.63
N GLU A 63 31.47 -10.45 -12.41
CA GLU A 63 30.64 -11.56 -11.91
C GLU A 63 30.12 -11.30 -10.49
N GLN A 64 30.95 -10.74 -9.59
CA GLN A 64 30.51 -10.39 -8.24
C GLN A 64 29.51 -9.24 -8.21
N LEU A 65 29.65 -8.26 -9.12
CA LEU A 65 28.71 -7.16 -9.29
C LEU A 65 27.41 -7.66 -9.95
N SER A 66 27.52 -8.48 -10.99
CA SER A 66 26.42 -9.12 -11.72
C SER A 66 25.59 -10.04 -10.82
N ALA A 67 26.23 -10.90 -10.01
CA ALA A 67 25.55 -11.80 -9.07
C ALA A 67 24.79 -11.05 -7.95
N LYS A 68 25.25 -9.84 -7.58
CA LYS A 68 24.52 -8.98 -6.64
C LYS A 68 23.34 -8.30 -7.33
N ILE A 69 23.54 -7.77 -8.54
CA ILE A 69 22.50 -7.16 -9.38
C ILE A 69 21.40 -8.17 -9.76
N ASP A 70 21.76 -9.42 -10.07
CA ASP A 70 20.81 -10.46 -10.47
C ASP A 70 19.91 -10.97 -9.34
N LYS A 71 20.34 -10.81 -8.07
CA LYS A 71 19.47 -11.02 -6.89
C LYS A 71 18.48 -9.87 -6.67
N LEU A 72 18.75 -8.68 -7.25
CA LEU A 72 18.01 -7.43 -7.04
C LEU A 72 16.96 -7.14 -8.12
N VAL A 73 17.20 -7.63 -9.34
CA VAL A 73 16.37 -7.32 -10.52
C VAL A 73 14.92 -7.83 -10.45
N PRO A 74 14.64 -9.04 -9.90
CA PRO A 74 13.26 -9.53 -9.85
C PRO A 74 12.31 -8.68 -8.97
N GLU A 75 12.82 -8.08 -7.89
CA GLU A 75 12.01 -7.27 -6.96
C GLU A 75 11.67 -5.89 -7.55
N ILE A 76 12.61 -5.25 -8.26
CA ILE A 76 12.40 -3.91 -8.84
C ILE A 76 11.56 -3.97 -10.13
N THR A 77 11.73 -5.01 -10.96
CA THR A 77 10.97 -5.14 -12.22
C THR A 77 9.49 -5.48 -11.96
N ALA A 78 9.18 -6.32 -10.96
CA ALA A 78 7.80 -6.67 -10.62
C ALA A 78 6.97 -5.49 -10.04
N HIS A 79 7.62 -4.52 -9.41
CA HIS A 79 6.97 -3.36 -8.79
C HIS A 79 6.54 -2.31 -9.85
N ILE A 80 7.41 -2.06 -10.83
CA ILE A 80 7.22 -1.03 -11.87
C ILE A 80 6.10 -1.39 -12.85
N ASP A 81 6.07 -2.65 -13.33
CA ASP A 81 5.05 -3.09 -14.29
C ASP A 81 3.63 -3.00 -13.69
N LYS A 82 3.50 -3.27 -12.38
CA LYS A 82 2.22 -3.16 -11.64
C LYS A 82 1.81 -1.71 -11.42
N ALA A 83 2.75 -0.82 -11.08
CA ALA A 83 2.47 0.60 -10.83
C ALA A 83 2.09 1.34 -12.13
N VAL A 84 2.81 1.09 -13.23
CA VAL A 84 2.57 1.75 -14.52
C VAL A 84 1.25 1.32 -15.14
N ASP A 85 0.92 0.02 -15.14
CA ASP A 85 -0.38 -0.47 -15.63
C ASP A 85 -1.55 0.06 -14.77
N THR A 86 -1.35 0.13 -13.45
CA THR A 86 -2.32 0.72 -12.50
C THR A 86 -2.54 2.21 -12.75
N LEU A 87 -1.48 2.98 -13.04
CA LEU A 87 -1.58 4.42 -13.31
C LEU A 87 -2.22 4.72 -14.67
N LEU A 88 -1.88 3.95 -15.71
CA LEU A 88 -2.38 4.15 -17.07
C LEU A 88 -3.83 3.69 -17.25
N THR A 89 -4.29 2.68 -16.50
CA THR A 89 -5.67 2.18 -16.60
C THR A 89 -6.65 2.85 -15.63
N ARG A 90 -6.20 3.55 -14.58
CA ARG A 90 -7.07 3.94 -13.44
C ARG A 90 -7.01 5.41 -13.02
N LEU A 91 -6.36 6.27 -13.81
CA LEU A 91 -6.48 7.72 -13.68
C LEU A 91 -7.43 8.24 -14.77
N PRO A 92 -8.51 8.99 -14.45
CA PRO A 92 -9.24 9.74 -15.45
C PRO A 92 -8.31 10.85 -15.95
N LEU A 93 -7.58 10.61 -17.03
CA LEU A 93 -6.58 11.55 -17.53
C LEU A 93 -7.27 12.71 -18.27
N LEU A 94 -7.23 13.90 -17.70
CA LEU A 94 -7.39 15.16 -18.44
C LEU A 94 -6.19 15.38 -19.38
N GLY A 95 -6.43 16.07 -20.50
CA GLY A 95 -5.48 16.18 -21.62
C GLY A 95 -4.07 16.67 -21.24
N GLU A 96 -3.92 17.65 -20.34
CA GLU A 96 -2.60 18.16 -19.92
C GLU A 96 -1.83 17.19 -19.04
N LEU A 97 -2.51 16.56 -18.07
CA LEU A 97 -1.94 15.52 -17.20
C LEU A 97 -1.45 14.32 -18.03
N SER A 98 -2.17 13.97 -19.10
CA SER A 98 -1.79 12.89 -20.01
C SER A 98 -0.45 13.14 -20.71
N GLY A 99 -0.09 14.41 -20.94
CA GLY A 99 1.13 14.82 -21.62
C GLY A 99 2.36 14.61 -20.74
N ASP A 100 2.34 15.18 -19.53
CA ASP A 100 3.47 15.10 -18.60
C ASP A 100 3.68 13.66 -18.10
N ILE A 101 2.61 12.90 -17.85
CA ILE A 101 2.68 11.46 -17.50
C ILE A 101 3.27 10.64 -18.63
N ARG A 102 2.88 10.89 -19.89
CA ARG A 102 3.45 10.19 -21.05
C ARG A 102 4.93 10.48 -21.21
N THR A 103 5.34 11.74 -21.03
CA THR A 103 6.75 12.14 -21.08
C THR A 103 7.55 11.46 -19.98
N LEU A 104 7.04 11.45 -18.74
CA LEU A 104 7.66 10.74 -17.63
C LEU A 104 7.81 9.24 -17.93
N ASN A 105 6.76 8.58 -18.42
CA ASN A 105 6.79 7.17 -18.81
C ASN A 105 7.85 6.88 -19.89
N ASN A 106 7.99 7.77 -20.88
CA ASN A 106 9.02 7.62 -21.90
C ASN A 106 10.44 7.73 -21.32
N HIS A 107 10.67 8.61 -20.34
CA HIS A 107 11.97 8.73 -19.67
C HIS A 107 12.29 7.48 -18.84
N VAL A 108 11.33 6.99 -18.05
CA VAL A 108 11.46 5.74 -17.28
C VAL A 108 11.79 4.58 -18.21
N GLY A 109 10.99 4.35 -19.26
CA GLY A 109 11.22 3.27 -20.22
C GLY A 109 12.55 3.39 -20.99
N LYS A 110 13.10 4.60 -21.13
CA LYS A 110 14.41 4.81 -21.74
C LYS A 110 15.55 4.44 -20.79
N ILE A 111 15.44 4.83 -19.52
CA ILE A 111 16.38 4.43 -18.46
C ILE A 111 16.41 2.90 -18.34
N ASP A 112 15.25 2.25 -18.36
CA ASP A 112 15.14 0.80 -18.26
C ASP A 112 15.83 0.07 -19.41
N ARG A 113 15.70 0.60 -20.62
CA ARG A 113 16.36 0.05 -21.80
C ARG A 113 17.89 0.16 -21.68
N PHE A 114 18.40 1.31 -21.24
CA PHE A 114 19.84 1.48 -21.01
C PHE A 114 20.35 0.61 -19.86
N TYR A 115 19.55 0.44 -18.81
CA TYR A 115 19.89 -0.42 -17.68
C TYR A 115 19.98 -1.89 -18.10
N TYR A 116 19.06 -2.33 -18.96
CA TYR A 116 19.11 -3.64 -19.57
C TYR A 116 20.38 -3.85 -20.40
N GLU A 117 20.80 -2.87 -21.21
CA GLU A 117 22.06 -2.96 -21.96
C GLU A 117 23.29 -3.08 -21.04
N MET A 118 23.33 -2.31 -19.95
CA MET A 118 24.38 -2.45 -18.93
C MET A 118 24.38 -3.87 -18.34
N LYS A 119 23.19 -4.39 -17.97
CA LYS A 119 23.07 -5.76 -17.44
C LYS A 119 23.55 -6.81 -18.43
N LEU A 120 23.18 -6.67 -19.70
CA LEU A 120 23.56 -7.61 -20.75
C LEU A 120 25.09 -7.65 -20.91
N TYR A 121 25.74 -6.48 -20.89
CA TYR A 121 27.20 -6.39 -20.84
C TYR A 121 27.78 -7.13 -19.62
N LEU A 122 27.24 -6.89 -18.41
CA LEU A 122 27.72 -7.53 -17.19
C LEU A 122 27.58 -9.07 -17.22
N GLN A 123 26.57 -9.60 -17.91
CA GLN A 123 26.33 -11.04 -18.02
C GLN A 123 27.10 -11.69 -19.18
N LYS A 124 27.35 -10.95 -20.26
CA LYS A 124 27.98 -11.43 -21.50
C LYS A 124 29.04 -10.44 -22.01
N PRO A 125 30.12 -10.18 -21.24
CA PRO A 125 31.12 -9.18 -21.63
C PRO A 125 31.80 -9.52 -22.96
N ASP A 126 32.00 -10.81 -23.27
CA ASP A 126 32.62 -11.28 -24.51
C ASP A 126 31.83 -10.93 -25.78
N TRP A 127 30.56 -10.53 -25.65
CA TRP A 127 29.74 -10.09 -26.79
C TRP A 127 30.05 -8.67 -27.25
N TYR A 128 30.77 -7.90 -26.45
CA TYR A 128 31.03 -6.49 -26.68
C TYR A 128 32.49 -6.27 -27.04
N SER A 129 32.75 -5.67 -28.20
CA SER A 129 34.09 -5.17 -28.50
C SER A 129 34.42 -3.95 -27.63
N GLU A 130 35.69 -3.56 -27.55
CA GLU A 130 36.08 -2.32 -26.87
C GLU A 130 35.36 -1.10 -27.45
N LYS A 131 35.11 -1.10 -28.77
CA LYS A 131 34.35 -0.03 -29.43
C LYS A 131 32.90 -0.01 -28.94
N ASP A 132 32.23 -1.16 -28.89
CA ASP A 132 30.85 -1.26 -28.43
C ASP A 132 30.71 -0.84 -26.96
N LEU A 133 31.69 -1.23 -26.12
CA LEU A 133 31.78 -0.78 -24.74
C LEU A 133 31.93 0.74 -24.67
N ARG A 134 32.84 1.36 -25.43
CA ARG A 134 33.02 2.83 -25.41
C ARG A 134 31.77 3.58 -25.87
N GLU A 135 31.04 3.05 -26.85
CA GLU A 135 29.74 3.61 -27.25
C GLU A 135 28.70 3.50 -26.13
N LEU A 136 28.64 2.36 -25.43
CA LEU A 136 27.78 2.16 -24.27
C LEU A 136 28.13 3.11 -23.11
N LEU A 137 29.41 3.26 -22.78
CA LEU A 137 29.86 4.15 -21.71
C LEU A 137 29.49 5.61 -22.01
N LYS A 138 29.60 6.05 -23.27
CA LYS A 138 29.19 7.40 -23.68
C LYS A 138 27.73 7.67 -23.36
N ILE A 139 26.85 6.67 -23.46
CA ILE A 139 25.43 6.81 -23.10
C ILE A 139 25.25 7.15 -21.62
N PHE A 140 26.13 6.60 -20.77
CA PHE A 140 26.01 6.70 -19.32
C PHE A 140 26.70 7.95 -18.75
N THR A 141 27.75 8.43 -19.42
CA THR A 141 28.62 9.48 -18.90
C THR A 141 28.42 10.83 -19.57
N SER A 142 27.88 10.86 -20.79
CA SER A 142 27.64 12.08 -21.56
C SER A 142 26.43 12.87 -21.06
N ARG A 143 26.48 14.18 -21.28
CA ARG A 143 25.37 15.14 -21.06
C ARG A 143 24.68 15.53 -22.37
N ASP A 144 24.99 14.84 -23.47
CA ASP A 144 24.31 15.07 -24.74
C ASP A 144 22.82 14.78 -24.60
N SER A 145 22.02 15.44 -25.45
CA SER A 145 20.57 15.26 -25.43
C SER A 145 20.18 13.79 -25.58
N GLY A 146 19.29 13.34 -24.71
CA GLY A 146 18.79 11.98 -24.68
C GLY A 146 19.76 10.94 -24.11
N GLN A 147 20.88 11.34 -23.50
CA GLN A 147 21.73 10.44 -22.71
C GLN A 147 21.24 10.38 -21.26
N ILE A 148 21.76 9.46 -20.45
CA ILE A 148 21.22 9.19 -19.10
C ILE A 148 21.16 10.46 -18.24
N LEU A 149 22.23 11.25 -18.24
CA LEU A 149 22.33 12.45 -17.40
C LEU A 149 21.38 13.58 -17.83
N ASP A 150 21.00 13.61 -19.12
CA ASP A 150 20.01 14.54 -19.65
C ASP A 150 18.59 14.07 -19.29
N VAL A 151 18.30 12.78 -19.50
CA VAL A 151 16.99 12.16 -19.22
C VAL A 151 16.59 12.32 -17.75
N ILE A 152 17.52 12.15 -16.79
CA ILE A 152 17.23 12.42 -15.36
C ILE A 152 16.99 13.91 -15.07
N GLY A 153 17.63 14.81 -15.83
CA GLY A 153 17.40 16.25 -15.74
C GLY A 153 16.02 16.64 -16.24
N GLU A 154 15.60 16.08 -17.38
CA GLU A 154 14.26 16.25 -17.93
C GLU A 154 13.20 15.67 -16.98
N MET A 155 13.44 14.47 -16.43
CA MET A 155 12.57 13.86 -15.42
C MET A 155 12.43 14.75 -14.17
N ARG A 156 13.53 15.32 -13.67
CA ARG A 156 13.51 16.28 -12.54
C ARG A 156 12.60 17.46 -12.82
N SER A 157 12.65 18.02 -14.03
CA SER A 157 11.86 19.21 -14.40
C SER A 157 10.35 18.98 -14.43
N LEU A 158 9.89 17.73 -14.59
CA LEU A 158 8.48 17.34 -14.52
C LEU A 158 7.94 17.30 -13.09
N ILE A 159 8.84 17.06 -12.12
CA ILE A 159 8.51 16.80 -10.71
C ILE A 159 8.75 18.04 -9.86
N VAL A 160 9.89 18.71 -10.07
CA VAL A 160 10.33 19.86 -9.30
C VAL A 160 10.17 21.11 -10.17
N PRO A 161 9.30 22.05 -9.80
CA PRO A 161 9.12 23.27 -10.59
C PRO A 161 10.38 24.15 -10.52
N ASP A 162 10.93 24.54 -11.67
CA ASP A 162 12.00 25.55 -11.72
C ASP A 162 11.43 26.97 -11.48
N LYS A 163 12.31 27.95 -11.22
CA LYS A 163 11.93 29.31 -10.79
C LYS A 163 10.95 30.04 -11.74
N LEU A 164 11.00 29.77 -13.04
CA LEU A 164 10.05 30.31 -14.04
C LEU A 164 8.86 29.37 -14.30
N SER A 165 9.02 28.07 -14.04
CA SER A 165 7.99 27.03 -14.09
C SER A 165 7.13 26.97 -12.82
N ALA A 166 7.36 27.82 -11.81
CA ALA A 166 6.47 27.98 -10.66
C ALA A 166 5.03 28.41 -11.04
N LEU A 167 4.82 28.85 -12.28
CA LEU A 167 3.50 29.10 -12.88
C LEU A 167 2.81 27.83 -13.40
N LYS A 168 3.57 26.75 -13.68
CA LYS A 168 3.07 25.43 -14.11
C LYS A 168 3.08 24.48 -12.91
N LYS A 169 1.98 23.78 -12.68
CA LYS A 169 1.88 22.75 -11.63
C LYS A 169 2.70 21.52 -12.04
N ASN A 170 3.39 20.89 -11.08
CA ASN A 170 4.10 19.65 -11.33
C ASN A 170 3.14 18.45 -11.39
N VAL A 171 3.62 17.32 -11.92
CA VAL A 171 2.82 16.09 -12.08
C VAL A 171 2.13 15.65 -10.79
N PHE A 172 2.83 15.66 -9.66
CA PHE A 172 2.29 15.20 -8.38
C PHE A 172 1.20 16.14 -7.86
N GLN A 173 1.35 17.45 -8.06
CA GLN A 173 0.34 18.43 -7.71
C GLN A 173 -0.90 18.32 -8.60
N LEU A 174 -0.71 18.14 -9.91
CA LEU A 174 -1.82 17.94 -10.86
C LEU A 174 -2.63 16.69 -10.51
N LEU A 175 -1.96 15.57 -10.25
CA LEU A 175 -2.59 14.34 -9.78
C LEU A 175 -3.33 14.54 -8.46
N ALA A 176 -2.74 15.30 -7.54
CA ALA A 176 -3.34 15.55 -6.26
C ALA A 176 -4.64 16.34 -6.36
N GLU A 177 -4.64 17.42 -7.14
CA GLU A 177 -5.81 18.27 -7.34
C GLU A 177 -6.92 17.55 -8.13
N GLU A 178 -6.56 16.76 -9.15
CA GLU A 178 -7.54 15.97 -9.90
C GLU A 178 -8.28 15.02 -8.95
N THR A 179 -7.55 14.29 -8.11
CA THR A 179 -8.15 13.26 -7.23
C THR A 179 -9.04 13.84 -6.12
N GLN A 180 -8.87 15.11 -5.73
CA GLN A 180 -9.72 15.78 -4.74
C GLN A 180 -11.19 15.91 -5.20
N GLY A 181 -11.43 16.10 -6.50
CA GLY A 181 -12.78 16.31 -7.03
C GLY A 181 -13.66 15.06 -7.08
N TRP A 182 -13.06 13.87 -6.88
CA TRP A 182 -13.69 12.59 -7.24
C TRP A 182 -13.77 11.55 -6.10
N GLY A 183 -13.38 11.91 -4.88
CA GLY A 183 -13.07 10.97 -3.78
C GLY A 183 -14.14 9.90 -3.47
N LEU A 184 -15.43 10.25 -3.52
CA LEU A 184 -16.53 9.29 -3.30
C LEU A 184 -17.18 8.80 -4.61
N SER A 185 -17.04 9.54 -5.70
CA SER A 185 -17.62 9.20 -7.01
C SER A 185 -16.85 8.10 -7.74
N VAL A 186 -15.57 7.91 -7.42
CA VAL A 186 -14.72 6.87 -8.03
C VAL A 186 -14.60 5.66 -7.10
N CYS A 187 -14.64 4.46 -7.68
CA CYS A 187 -14.56 3.18 -6.97
C CYS A 187 -13.77 2.15 -7.80
N ASP A 188 -13.54 0.95 -7.26
CA ASP A 188 -12.73 -0.12 -7.89
C ASP A 188 -11.41 0.38 -8.44
N THR A 189 -10.83 1.23 -7.62
CA THR A 189 -9.67 2.02 -7.96
C THR A 189 -8.41 1.37 -7.37
N TYR A 190 -8.62 0.18 -6.77
CA TYR A 190 -7.71 -0.79 -6.16
C TYR A 190 -6.82 -0.24 -5.05
N ALA A 191 -6.45 1.03 -5.02
CA ALA A 191 -5.68 1.63 -3.94
C ALA A 191 -6.17 3.04 -3.63
N PRO A 192 -5.98 3.55 -2.40
CA PRO A 192 -6.17 4.97 -2.09
C PRO A 192 -5.44 5.87 -3.09
N PRO A 193 -5.99 7.03 -3.50
CA PRO A 193 -5.27 7.98 -4.35
C PRO A 193 -3.89 8.37 -3.80
N GLN A 194 -3.75 8.52 -2.47
CA GLN A 194 -2.46 8.77 -1.82
C GLN A 194 -1.44 7.64 -2.08
N GLN A 195 -1.89 6.38 -2.11
CA GLN A 195 -1.03 5.23 -2.40
C GLN A 195 -0.53 5.26 -3.85
N ARG A 196 -1.39 5.56 -4.82
CA ARG A 196 -0.95 5.64 -6.23
C ARG A 196 0.07 6.74 -6.48
N LEU A 197 -0.06 7.84 -5.73
CA LEU A 197 0.91 8.91 -5.76
C LEU A 197 2.28 8.43 -5.21
N LEU A 198 2.26 7.62 -4.16
CA LEU A 198 3.47 6.99 -3.63
C LEU A 198 4.06 5.97 -4.62
N ASP A 199 3.24 5.13 -5.26
CA ASP A 199 3.71 4.15 -6.25
C ASP A 199 4.43 4.84 -7.44
N LEU A 200 3.91 6.00 -7.87
CA LEU A 200 4.56 6.82 -8.90
C LEU A 200 5.90 7.39 -8.41
N TYR A 201 5.97 7.87 -7.18
CA TYR A 201 7.21 8.34 -6.58
C TYR A 201 8.26 7.23 -6.52
N GLU A 202 7.89 6.05 -6.05
CA GLU A 202 8.79 4.90 -5.97
C GLU A 202 9.33 4.53 -7.36
N THR A 203 8.49 4.56 -8.39
CA THR A 203 8.91 4.33 -9.79
C THR A 203 9.97 5.36 -10.25
N VAL A 204 9.80 6.63 -9.88
CA VAL A 204 10.78 7.69 -10.19
C VAL A 204 12.10 7.44 -9.45
N VAL A 205 12.03 7.08 -8.16
CA VAL A 205 13.22 6.81 -7.34
C VAL A 205 14.00 5.61 -7.87
N ASP A 206 13.31 4.53 -8.24
CA ASP A 206 13.94 3.35 -8.85
C ASP A 206 14.65 3.70 -10.16
N SER A 207 14.04 4.58 -10.96
CA SER A 207 14.62 5.08 -12.20
C SER A 207 15.86 5.93 -11.95
N GLU A 208 15.86 6.80 -10.93
CA GLU A 208 17.04 7.56 -10.49
C GLU A 208 18.18 6.64 -10.01
N ILE A 209 17.85 5.59 -9.26
CA ILE A 209 18.85 4.61 -8.77
C ILE A 209 19.51 3.90 -9.96
N ARG A 210 18.73 3.43 -10.94
CA ARG A 210 19.25 2.79 -12.16
C ARG A 210 20.16 3.75 -12.94
N ALA A 211 19.75 4.99 -13.12
CA ALA A 211 20.54 6.03 -13.77
C ALA A 211 21.85 6.33 -13.03
N PHE A 212 21.80 6.45 -11.71
CA PHE A 212 22.97 6.65 -10.87
C PHE A 212 23.97 5.48 -11.00
N LEU A 213 23.48 4.24 -10.94
CA LEU A 213 24.31 3.04 -11.09
C LEU A 213 24.97 2.98 -12.46
N MET A 214 24.22 3.27 -13.54
CA MET A 214 24.77 3.34 -14.89
C MET A 214 25.86 4.40 -15.03
N ALA A 215 25.66 5.60 -14.47
CA ALA A 215 26.67 6.65 -14.49
C ALA A 215 27.93 6.26 -13.71
N CYS A 216 27.79 5.62 -12.54
CA CYS A 216 28.92 5.13 -11.75
C CYS A 216 29.71 4.05 -12.49
N PHE A 217 29.00 3.08 -13.08
CA PHE A 217 29.59 2.06 -13.94
C PHE A 217 30.32 2.70 -15.13
N GLY A 218 29.67 3.66 -15.79
CA GLY A 218 30.20 4.46 -16.88
C GLY A 218 31.57 5.05 -16.57
N TYR A 219 31.65 5.85 -15.50
CA TYR A 219 32.88 6.52 -15.10
C TYR A 219 33.98 5.55 -14.67
N LYS A 220 33.65 4.48 -13.95
CA LYS A 220 34.66 3.50 -13.50
C LYS A 220 35.24 2.69 -14.65
N MET A 221 34.42 2.34 -15.65
CA MET A 221 34.93 1.67 -16.84
C MET A 221 35.74 2.60 -17.73
N GLU A 222 35.38 3.89 -17.82
CA GLU A 222 36.22 4.89 -18.49
C GLU A 222 37.58 5.06 -17.79
N ASP A 223 37.59 5.14 -16.46
CA ASP A 223 38.82 5.20 -15.66
C ASP A 223 39.73 4.01 -15.96
N TYR A 224 39.14 2.80 -16.03
CA TYR A 224 39.86 1.58 -16.37
C TYR A 224 40.44 1.62 -17.79
N LEU A 225 39.64 2.01 -18.79
CA LEU A 225 40.04 2.01 -20.21
C LEU A 225 41.05 3.10 -20.57
N ASN A 226 41.03 4.22 -19.85
CA ASN A 226 41.86 5.38 -20.16
C ASN A 226 42.97 5.63 -19.13
N ASN A 227 43.04 4.81 -18.07
CA ASN A 227 43.90 5.02 -16.90
C ASN A 227 43.69 6.42 -16.27
N ASP A 228 42.41 6.79 -16.09
CA ASP A 228 41.96 8.07 -15.55
C ASP A 228 41.44 7.93 -14.10
N ASN A 229 41.11 9.05 -13.46
CA ASN A 229 40.49 9.10 -12.13
C ASN A 229 39.24 9.98 -12.11
N SER A 230 38.08 9.34 -11.97
CA SER A 230 36.77 9.99 -11.94
C SER A 230 36.18 10.21 -10.55
N THR A 231 36.97 10.16 -9.47
CA THR A 231 36.45 10.38 -8.09
C THR A 231 35.63 11.66 -7.97
N GLY A 232 36.09 12.76 -8.56
CA GLY A 232 35.32 14.01 -8.57
C GLY A 232 34.01 13.94 -9.38
N ARG A 233 33.94 13.10 -10.43
CA ARG A 233 32.70 12.87 -11.19
C ARG A 233 31.72 12.02 -10.39
N LEU A 234 32.20 10.98 -9.73
CA LEU A 234 31.42 10.08 -8.86
C LEU A 234 30.81 10.84 -7.69
N GLU A 235 31.58 11.67 -6.98
CA GLU A 235 31.07 12.50 -5.88
C GLU A 235 30.00 13.49 -6.35
N ARG A 236 30.18 14.13 -7.52
CA ARG A 236 29.15 15.02 -8.08
C ARG A 236 27.88 14.27 -8.46
N THR A 237 28.00 13.07 -9.01
CA THR A 237 26.85 12.22 -9.36
C THR A 237 26.09 11.77 -8.12
N LYS A 238 26.80 11.41 -7.05
CA LYS A 238 26.23 11.09 -5.74
C LYS A 238 25.47 12.27 -5.13
N PHE A 239 26.14 13.42 -5.01
CA PHE A 239 25.52 14.63 -4.50
C PHE A 239 24.29 15.05 -5.32
N GLY A 240 24.37 14.94 -6.65
CA GLY A 240 23.25 15.23 -7.54
C GLY A 240 22.06 14.29 -7.33
N PHE A 241 22.31 13.00 -7.17
CA PHE A 241 21.28 12.00 -6.86
C PHE A 241 20.61 12.31 -5.51
N GLU A 242 21.38 12.47 -4.43
CA GLU A 242 20.86 12.79 -3.09
C GLU A 242 20.00 14.07 -3.10
N THR A 243 20.46 15.09 -3.82
CA THR A 243 19.72 16.35 -3.97
C THR A 243 18.37 16.14 -4.64
N ARG A 244 18.31 15.40 -5.76
CA ARG A 244 17.06 15.15 -6.50
C ARG A 244 16.07 14.35 -5.66
N ILE A 245 16.53 13.29 -4.98
CA ILE A 245 15.67 12.48 -4.11
C ILE A 245 15.04 13.32 -2.99
N ALA A 246 15.83 14.18 -2.34
CA ALA A 246 15.31 15.09 -1.31
C ALA A 246 14.30 16.11 -1.88
N GLU A 247 14.53 16.62 -3.09
CA GLU A 247 13.58 17.51 -3.77
C GLU A 247 12.27 16.78 -4.13
N TYR A 248 12.35 15.56 -4.66
CA TYR A 248 11.19 14.74 -5.01
C TYR A 248 10.36 14.40 -3.77
N GLU A 249 10.99 13.92 -2.70
CA GLU A 249 10.31 13.59 -1.44
C GLU A 249 9.50 14.78 -0.93
N LYS A 250 10.10 15.99 -0.96
CA LYS A 250 9.43 17.21 -0.52
C LYS A 250 8.17 17.52 -1.35
N VAL A 251 8.24 17.38 -2.67
CA VAL A 251 7.09 17.60 -3.56
C VAL A 251 5.99 16.59 -3.28
N VAL A 252 6.34 15.30 -3.23
CA VAL A 252 5.39 14.21 -3.04
C VAL A 252 4.72 14.27 -1.68
N ARG A 253 5.47 14.54 -0.61
CA ARG A 253 4.89 14.71 0.74
C ARG A 253 3.90 15.86 0.81
N ASN A 254 4.16 16.97 0.12
CA ASN A 254 3.22 18.08 0.09
C ASN A 254 1.96 17.75 -0.68
N ALA A 255 2.07 17.01 -1.79
CA ALA A 255 0.92 16.49 -2.53
C ALA A 255 0.13 15.49 -1.66
N MET A 256 0.78 14.52 -1.02
CA MET A 256 0.13 13.51 -0.17
C MET A 256 -0.71 14.10 0.97
N LYS A 257 -0.36 15.28 1.50
CA LYS A 257 -1.14 15.96 2.56
C LYS A 257 -2.56 16.33 2.14
N ILE A 258 -2.80 16.50 0.84
CA ILE A 258 -4.06 17.01 0.31
C ILE A 258 -4.81 15.98 -0.53
N VAL A 259 -4.19 14.82 -0.80
CA VAL A 259 -4.77 13.75 -1.59
C VAL A 259 -5.70 12.88 -0.74
N PRO A 260 -6.90 12.51 -1.26
CA PRO A 260 -7.79 11.59 -0.57
C PRO A 260 -7.13 10.25 -0.24
N ARG A 261 -7.53 9.68 0.89
CA ARG A 261 -7.10 8.33 1.34
C ARG A 261 -8.25 7.33 1.26
N GLU A 262 -9.42 7.79 0.85
CA GLU A 262 -10.65 7.04 0.79
C GLU A 262 -10.68 6.12 -0.43
N PHE A 263 -11.16 4.90 -0.24
CA PHE A 263 -11.39 3.95 -1.33
C PHE A 263 -12.53 2.99 -1.00
N ARG A 264 -13.19 2.48 -2.04
CA ARG A 264 -14.35 1.59 -1.94
C ARG A 264 -14.49 0.71 -3.18
N ARG A 265 -15.33 -0.32 -3.08
CA ARG A 265 -15.73 -1.14 -4.23
C ARG A 265 -16.84 -0.49 -5.05
N CYS A 266 -16.85 -0.75 -6.36
CA CYS A 266 -17.98 -0.42 -7.23
C CYS A 266 -19.08 -1.48 -7.10
N ASP A 267 -20.21 -1.18 -7.72
CA ASP A 267 -21.28 -2.15 -7.91
C ASP A 267 -20.81 -3.27 -8.86
N PRO A 268 -21.23 -4.52 -8.61
CA PRO A 268 -20.79 -5.65 -9.41
C PRO A 268 -21.30 -5.54 -10.85
N ASP A 269 -20.42 -5.71 -11.83
CA ASP A 269 -20.80 -5.63 -13.26
C ASP A 269 -21.71 -6.77 -13.71
N THR A 270 -21.67 -7.91 -13.02
CA THR A 270 -22.58 -9.05 -13.23
C THR A 270 -23.96 -8.83 -12.61
N GLY A 271 -24.16 -7.72 -11.91
CA GLY A 271 -25.36 -7.43 -11.13
C GLY A 271 -25.36 -8.03 -9.73
N TYR A 272 -26.36 -7.65 -8.94
CA TYR A 272 -26.49 -8.05 -7.54
C TYR A 272 -27.05 -9.46 -7.39
N GLU A 273 -26.28 -10.35 -6.75
CA GLU A 273 -26.64 -11.73 -6.44
C GLU A 273 -26.59 -11.98 -4.93
N LYS A 274 -27.73 -12.45 -4.40
CA LYS A 274 -27.93 -12.67 -2.97
C LYS A 274 -26.99 -13.76 -2.45
N ASN A 275 -26.39 -13.51 -1.29
CA ASN A 275 -25.41 -14.38 -0.64
C ASN A 275 -24.09 -14.56 -1.40
N VAL A 276 -23.90 -13.84 -2.51
CA VAL A 276 -22.66 -13.83 -3.30
C VAL A 276 -21.98 -12.47 -3.18
N ASN A 277 -22.68 -11.39 -3.55
CA ASN A 277 -22.14 -10.03 -3.52
C ASN A 277 -22.98 -9.04 -2.69
N TYR A 278 -24.15 -9.47 -2.21
CA TYR A 278 -24.87 -8.77 -1.16
C TYR A 278 -25.56 -9.75 -0.22
N TYR A 279 -25.81 -9.30 1.01
CA TYR A 279 -26.53 -10.08 2.01
C TYR A 279 -27.80 -9.38 2.42
N ARG A 280 -28.80 -10.21 2.72
CA ARG A 280 -30.10 -9.80 3.23
C ARG A 280 -30.47 -10.76 4.34
N LEU A 281 -30.93 -10.22 5.46
CA LEU A 281 -31.52 -11.02 6.51
C LEU A 281 -33.01 -11.20 6.20
N ASP A 282 -33.46 -12.43 6.01
CA ASP A 282 -34.85 -12.76 5.72
C ASP A 282 -35.66 -12.97 7.00
N GLN A 283 -36.98 -12.82 6.91
CA GLN A 283 -37.91 -12.97 8.04
C GLN A 283 -37.56 -14.19 8.91
N PHE A 284 -37.24 -13.90 10.17
CA PHE A 284 -37.10 -14.89 11.21
C PHE A 284 -38.47 -15.12 11.89
N ARG A 285 -38.77 -16.36 12.28
CA ARG A 285 -40.13 -16.84 12.62
C ARG A 285 -40.66 -16.39 14.00
N TYR A 286 -42.00 -16.48 14.14
CA TYR A 286 -42.86 -15.92 15.19
C TYR A 286 -42.57 -16.29 16.66
N ASP A 287 -41.72 -17.29 16.92
CA ASP A 287 -41.42 -17.77 18.27
C ASP A 287 -40.11 -17.23 18.85
N ALA A 288 -39.25 -16.55 18.07
CA ALA A 288 -38.00 -15.96 18.58
C ALA A 288 -37.32 -14.93 17.62
N PRO A 289 -36.09 -14.39 17.88
CA PRO A 289 -35.69 -13.02 17.57
C PRO A 289 -35.48 -12.71 16.09
N LEU A 290 -36.09 -11.59 15.70
CA LEU A 290 -36.41 -11.26 14.31
C LEU A 290 -35.21 -11.03 13.38
N TYR A 291 -34.09 -10.50 13.86
CA TYR A 291 -32.82 -10.36 13.12
C TYR A 291 -31.67 -10.15 14.11
N ALA A 292 -30.45 -10.58 13.78
CA ALA A 292 -29.31 -10.49 14.69
C ALA A 292 -28.03 -9.96 14.05
N VAL A 293 -27.25 -9.22 14.84
CA VAL A 293 -25.94 -8.66 14.49
C VAL A 293 -24.94 -9.03 15.58
N THR A 294 -23.77 -9.58 15.22
CA THR A 294 -22.72 -9.83 16.22
C THR A 294 -22.16 -8.52 16.78
N LEU A 295 -21.89 -8.49 18.08
CA LEU A 295 -21.17 -7.41 18.77
C LEU A 295 -19.75 -7.82 19.18
N ARG A 296 -19.38 -9.08 18.91
CA ARG A 296 -18.04 -9.61 19.17
C ARG A 296 -17.03 -8.95 18.24
N SER A 297 -15.80 -8.81 18.73
CA SER A 297 -14.74 -8.12 18.02
C SER A 297 -13.97 -9.04 17.08
N PHE A 298 -13.59 -8.49 15.92
CA PHE A 298 -12.57 -9.02 15.05
C PHE A 298 -11.30 -8.21 15.32
N GLU A 299 -10.21 -8.88 15.64
CA GLU A 299 -8.97 -8.24 16.09
C GLU A 299 -7.78 -8.90 15.40
N SER A 300 -6.84 -8.10 14.91
CA SER A 300 -5.59 -8.62 14.37
C SER A 300 -4.64 -9.02 15.50
N ASP A 301 -3.78 -9.99 15.23
CA ASP A 301 -2.74 -10.40 16.16
C ASP A 301 -1.57 -9.40 16.17
N ILE A 302 -1.72 -8.35 16.97
CA ILE A 302 -0.71 -7.31 17.11
C ILE A 302 0.62 -7.84 17.66
N ASN A 303 0.62 -8.95 18.41
CA ASN A 303 1.87 -9.53 18.94
C ASN A 303 2.72 -10.13 17.81
N ASN A 304 2.07 -10.57 16.74
CA ASN A 304 2.70 -11.02 15.51
C ASN A 304 2.78 -9.93 14.44
N ASN A 305 2.62 -8.66 14.85
CA ASN A 305 2.73 -7.49 13.99
C ASN A 305 1.68 -7.45 12.85
N MET A 306 0.50 -8.05 13.08
CA MET A 306 -0.58 -8.10 12.09
C MET A 306 -1.47 -6.87 12.20
N VAL A 307 -1.88 -6.32 11.05
CA VAL A 307 -2.82 -5.19 10.95
C VAL A 307 -4.00 -5.56 10.05
N VAL A 308 -5.09 -4.79 10.14
CA VAL A 308 -6.26 -4.99 9.29
C VAL A 308 -6.02 -4.39 7.90
N THR A 309 -6.37 -5.13 6.85
CA THR A 309 -6.19 -4.74 5.44
C THR A 309 -7.47 -4.82 4.63
N GLY A 310 -8.49 -5.53 5.13
CA GLY A 310 -9.72 -5.82 4.41
C GLY A 310 -10.92 -6.10 5.32
N LEU A 311 -12.12 -5.84 4.80
CA LEU A 311 -13.38 -6.18 5.47
C LEU A 311 -14.46 -6.46 4.42
N ALA A 312 -15.37 -7.36 4.76
CA ALA A 312 -16.61 -7.56 4.02
C ALA A 312 -17.75 -7.87 4.98
N PHE A 313 -18.97 -7.42 4.66
CA PHE A 313 -20.15 -7.96 5.34
C PHE A 313 -20.35 -9.41 4.97
N VAL A 314 -20.79 -10.22 5.94
CA VAL A 314 -21.22 -11.60 5.73
C VAL A 314 -22.45 -11.85 6.60
N VAL A 315 -23.36 -12.68 6.11
CA VAL A 315 -24.41 -13.27 6.95
C VAL A 315 -24.12 -14.76 7.08
N LYS A 316 -23.87 -15.22 8.31
CA LYS A 316 -23.68 -16.63 8.66
C LYS A 316 -24.76 -17.04 9.65
N ASN A 317 -25.49 -18.12 9.37
CA ASN A 317 -26.60 -18.61 10.18
C ASN A 317 -27.66 -17.51 10.54
N ASN A 318 -27.96 -16.63 9.58
CA ASN A 318 -28.85 -15.48 9.76
C ASN A 318 -28.40 -14.46 10.84
N VAL A 319 -27.10 -14.41 11.12
CA VAL A 319 -26.45 -13.37 11.94
C VAL A 319 -25.59 -12.52 11.02
N LEU A 320 -25.81 -11.21 11.00
CA LEU A 320 -24.93 -10.26 10.34
C LEU A 320 -23.62 -10.16 11.11
N THR A 321 -22.53 -10.26 10.36
CA THR A 321 -21.16 -10.23 10.88
C THR A 321 -20.21 -9.70 9.80
N PHE A 322 -18.92 -9.75 10.08
CA PHE A 322 -17.86 -9.43 9.14
C PHE A 322 -17.01 -10.68 8.88
N ARG A 323 -16.29 -10.66 7.76
CA ARG A 323 -14.99 -11.32 7.66
C ARG A 323 -13.93 -10.24 7.50
N MET A 324 -12.76 -10.45 8.10
CA MET A 324 -11.71 -9.43 8.19
C MET A 324 -10.40 -9.97 7.63
N GLU A 325 -9.77 -9.25 6.71
CA GLU A 325 -8.44 -9.59 6.21
C GLU A 325 -7.38 -8.95 7.10
N THR A 326 -6.34 -9.72 7.43
CA THR A 326 -5.16 -9.21 8.12
C THR A 326 -3.90 -9.62 7.38
N ALA A 327 -2.86 -8.81 7.47
CA ALA A 327 -1.53 -9.11 6.95
C ALA A 327 -0.45 -8.55 7.88
N LYS A 328 0.75 -9.14 7.80
CA LYS A 328 1.89 -8.74 8.63
C LYS A 328 2.49 -7.43 8.13
N LEU A 329 2.61 -6.48 9.04
CA LEU A 329 3.31 -5.22 8.82
C LEU A 329 4.82 -5.48 8.76
N ASN A 330 5.47 -4.83 7.82
CA ASN A 330 6.90 -4.79 7.63
C ASN A 330 7.40 -3.34 7.67
N ILE A 331 8.72 -3.17 7.58
CA ILE A 331 9.38 -1.87 7.58
C ILE A 331 8.75 -0.91 6.56
N SER A 332 8.75 0.38 6.90
CA SER A 332 8.21 1.45 6.04
C SER A 332 6.72 1.28 5.71
N GLY A 333 5.98 0.58 6.58
CA GLY A 333 4.53 0.38 6.48
C GLY A 333 4.08 -0.59 5.38
N ASN A 334 5.00 -1.36 4.81
CA ASN A 334 4.69 -2.37 3.81
C ASN A 334 3.99 -3.58 4.44
N LEU A 335 3.28 -4.36 3.61
CA LEU A 335 2.58 -5.56 4.06
C LEU A 335 3.11 -6.79 3.34
N ASP A 336 3.30 -7.87 4.10
CA ASP A 336 3.67 -9.18 3.54
C ASP A 336 2.43 -9.89 3.00
N ASP A 337 2.22 -9.81 1.68
CA ASP A 337 1.10 -10.44 0.99
C ASP A 337 1.04 -11.97 1.22
N SER A 338 2.17 -12.63 1.51
CA SER A 338 2.19 -14.08 1.76
C SER A 338 1.58 -14.47 3.12
N THR A 339 1.49 -13.51 4.04
CA THR A 339 0.87 -13.68 5.36
C THR A 339 -0.60 -13.27 5.39
N ALA A 340 -1.13 -12.73 4.28
CA ALA A 340 -2.49 -12.25 4.22
C ALA A 340 -3.48 -13.39 4.38
N PHE A 341 -4.40 -13.26 5.32
CA PHE A 341 -5.48 -14.23 5.52
C PHE A 341 -6.78 -13.56 5.97
N TRP A 342 -7.90 -14.20 5.63
CA TRP A 342 -9.22 -13.79 6.07
C TRP A 342 -9.59 -14.52 7.36
N GLN A 343 -9.83 -13.77 8.43
CA GLN A 343 -10.52 -14.26 9.61
C GLN A 343 -12.00 -14.40 9.29
N GLU A 344 -12.46 -15.66 9.24
CA GLU A 344 -13.84 -16.00 8.97
C GLU A 344 -14.73 -15.83 10.22
N PRO A 345 -16.05 -15.60 10.05
CA PRO A 345 -16.93 -15.40 11.18
C PRO A 345 -17.12 -16.66 12.03
N GLU A 346 -17.21 -16.44 13.35
CA GLU A 346 -17.55 -17.46 14.33
C GLU A 346 -18.90 -18.14 14.01
N ASP A 347 -19.07 -19.39 14.45
CA ASP A 347 -20.29 -20.17 14.22
C ASP A 347 -21.34 -19.89 15.30
N ILE A 348 -21.99 -18.73 15.18
CA ILE A 348 -23.10 -18.34 16.05
C ILE A 348 -24.40 -18.79 15.40
N ALA A 349 -25.23 -19.56 16.11
CA ALA A 349 -26.48 -20.10 15.61
C ALA A 349 -27.62 -19.96 16.62
N TRP A 350 -28.85 -19.92 16.12
CA TRP A 350 -30.04 -19.88 16.95
C TRP A 350 -30.30 -21.23 17.62
N ASN A 351 -30.47 -21.25 18.95
CA ASN A 351 -30.93 -22.40 19.71
C ASN A 351 -32.42 -22.23 20.08
N SER A 352 -33.29 -23.05 19.48
CA SER A 352 -34.74 -22.99 19.70
C SER A 352 -35.17 -23.42 21.10
N GLU A 353 -34.47 -24.37 21.72
CA GLU A 353 -34.83 -24.89 23.05
C GLU A 353 -34.62 -23.85 24.15
N LYS A 354 -33.48 -23.16 24.09
CA LYS A 354 -33.11 -22.11 25.04
C LYS A 354 -33.66 -20.73 24.65
N SER A 355 -34.19 -20.62 23.44
CA SER A 355 -34.60 -19.35 22.85
C SER A 355 -33.51 -18.27 22.95
N THR A 356 -32.29 -18.63 22.53
CA THR A 356 -31.11 -17.75 22.56
C THR A 356 -30.14 -18.08 21.42
N PHE A 357 -29.20 -17.18 21.12
CA PHE A 357 -28.08 -17.53 20.23
C PHE A 357 -26.99 -18.24 21.02
N ILE A 358 -26.36 -19.24 20.40
CA ILE A 358 -25.21 -19.96 20.95
C ILE A 358 -24.03 -19.85 19.99
N LEU A 359 -22.83 -19.72 20.53
CA LEU A 359 -21.59 -19.93 19.81
C LEU A 359 -21.26 -21.42 19.89
N ASN A 360 -21.14 -22.07 18.72
CA ASN A 360 -20.68 -23.45 18.62
C ASN A 360 -19.15 -23.46 18.71
N ASP A 361 -18.64 -23.49 19.94
CA ASP A 361 -17.21 -23.61 20.23
C ASP A 361 -16.80 -25.09 20.34
N GLU A 362 -15.53 -25.40 20.05
CA GLU A 362 -14.98 -26.76 20.15
C GLU A 362 -15.09 -27.34 21.57
N LEU A 363 -15.05 -26.47 22.59
CA LEU A 363 -15.17 -26.85 24.00
C LEU A 363 -16.64 -26.99 24.46
N GLY A 364 -17.60 -26.64 23.60
CA GLY A 364 -19.04 -26.76 23.84
C GLY A 364 -19.82 -25.47 23.56
N PRO A 365 -21.15 -25.54 23.49
CA PRO A 365 -21.97 -24.38 23.13
C PRO A 365 -21.97 -23.31 24.23
N ILE A 366 -21.61 -22.08 23.88
CA ILE A 366 -21.60 -20.93 24.78
C ILE A 366 -22.82 -20.06 24.48
N GLU A 367 -23.60 -19.72 25.50
CA GLU A 367 -24.79 -18.86 25.35
C GLU A 367 -24.37 -17.39 25.13
N MET A 368 -24.94 -16.77 24.09
CA MET A 368 -24.66 -15.37 23.74
C MET A 368 -25.53 -14.42 24.55
N ARG A 369 -24.92 -13.40 25.15
CA ARG A 369 -25.65 -12.40 25.93
C ARG A 369 -26.15 -11.28 25.02
N ASN A 370 -27.43 -10.97 25.12
CA ASN A 370 -28.05 -9.88 24.36
C ASN A 370 -27.42 -8.52 24.68
N ASP A 371 -27.24 -7.69 23.64
CA ASP A 371 -26.57 -6.39 23.61
C ASP A 371 -25.10 -6.40 24.11
N ILE A 372 -24.55 -7.55 24.49
CA ILE A 372 -23.14 -7.71 24.88
C ILE A 372 -22.36 -8.47 23.82
N ASP A 373 -22.78 -9.70 23.49
CA ASP A 373 -22.15 -10.54 22.47
C ASP A 373 -22.92 -10.48 21.14
N ILE A 374 -24.24 -10.31 21.21
CA ILE A 374 -25.14 -10.27 20.05
C ILE A 374 -26.23 -9.22 20.24
N ALA A 375 -26.58 -8.51 19.17
CA ALA A 375 -27.64 -7.52 19.16
C ALA A 375 -28.85 -8.05 18.38
N TYR A 376 -30.00 -8.15 19.04
CA TYR A 376 -31.27 -8.32 18.35
C TYR A 376 -31.75 -7.00 17.75
N ILE A 377 -32.21 -7.04 16.51
CA ILE A 377 -32.90 -5.91 15.88
C ILE A 377 -34.40 -6.01 16.22
N ALA A 378 -34.91 -4.98 16.87
CA ALA A 378 -36.29 -4.88 17.31
C ALA A 378 -36.73 -3.42 17.26
N GLY A 379 -38.04 -3.15 17.41
CA GLY A 379 -38.61 -1.79 17.27
C GLY A 379 -37.91 -0.71 18.10
N SER A 380 -37.46 -1.03 19.31
CA SER A 380 -36.73 -0.11 20.19
C SER A 380 -35.24 0.03 19.87
N ASN A 381 -34.65 -0.92 19.13
CA ASN A 381 -33.19 -1.07 18.94
C ASN A 381 -32.81 -1.18 17.45
N LYS A 382 -33.62 -0.59 16.56
CA LYS A 382 -33.52 -0.72 15.10
C LYS A 382 -32.57 0.25 14.41
N ARG A 383 -31.91 1.14 15.15
CA ARG A 383 -31.08 2.18 14.57
C ARG A 383 -29.65 1.70 14.38
N ILE A 384 -29.05 2.06 13.24
CA ILE A 384 -27.61 1.97 13.01
C ILE A 384 -27.08 3.33 12.58
N TYR A 385 -25.92 3.70 13.12
CA TYR A 385 -25.22 4.93 12.77
C TYR A 385 -24.29 4.71 11.58
N LEU A 386 -24.31 5.66 10.65
CA LEU A 386 -23.37 5.75 9.55
C LEU A 386 -22.19 6.60 10.06
N ASP A 387 -21.14 5.94 10.53
CA ASP A 387 -19.97 6.56 11.15
C ASP A 387 -18.71 6.27 10.33
N ASN A 388 -17.75 7.18 10.35
CA ASN A 388 -16.43 7.03 9.73
C ASN A 388 -15.28 7.22 10.73
N PRO A 389 -15.13 6.35 11.74
CA PRO A 389 -14.03 6.49 12.67
C PRO A 389 -12.68 6.38 11.94
N VAL A 390 -11.86 7.42 12.13
CA VAL A 390 -10.49 7.51 11.62
C VAL A 390 -9.51 7.46 12.78
N ALA A 391 -8.48 6.65 12.66
CA ALA A 391 -7.40 6.54 13.62
C ALA A 391 -6.66 7.89 13.76
N PRO A 392 -6.28 8.28 14.99
CA PRO A 392 -5.42 9.45 15.18
C PRO A 392 -4.05 9.25 14.52
N ALA A 393 -3.35 10.34 14.26
CA ALA A 393 -1.99 10.30 13.74
C ALA A 393 -1.08 9.42 14.63
N GLY A 394 -0.27 8.56 14.00
CA GLY A 394 0.57 7.60 14.73
C GLY A 394 -0.17 6.33 15.17
N SER A 395 -1.34 6.03 14.62
CA SER A 395 -2.08 4.79 14.90
C SER A 395 -2.67 4.16 13.64
N VAL A 396 -2.83 2.83 13.69
CA VAL A 396 -3.36 2.01 12.60
C VAL A 396 -4.55 1.18 13.10
N VAL A 397 -5.45 0.79 12.20
CA VAL A 397 -6.56 -0.10 12.52
C VAL A 397 -6.08 -1.54 12.72
N THR A 398 -6.43 -2.11 13.86
CA THR A 398 -6.09 -3.50 14.27
C THR A 398 -7.33 -4.29 14.70
N GLY A 399 -8.53 -3.79 14.41
CA GLY A 399 -9.76 -4.52 14.68
C GLY A 399 -11.01 -3.71 14.42
N VAL A 400 -12.13 -4.40 14.39
CA VAL A 400 -13.45 -3.84 14.08
C VAL A 400 -14.54 -4.60 14.83
N ARG A 401 -15.57 -3.89 15.25
CA ARG A 401 -16.78 -4.47 15.83
C ARG A 401 -17.98 -3.55 15.67
N PHE A 402 -19.17 -4.09 15.85
CA PHE A 402 -20.32 -3.28 16.22
C PHE A 402 -20.43 -3.15 17.75
N GLY A 403 -20.90 -2.01 18.22
CA GLY A 403 -21.23 -1.75 19.62
C GLY A 403 -22.57 -1.05 19.76
N ARG A 404 -23.14 -1.10 20.96
CA ARG A 404 -24.36 -0.36 21.33
C ARG A 404 -24.01 0.95 22.03
N LEU A 405 -24.62 2.06 21.61
CA LEU A 405 -24.54 3.32 22.35
C LEU A 405 -25.60 3.36 23.46
N TYR A 406 -25.26 2.84 24.64
CA TYR A 406 -26.20 2.71 25.77
C TYR A 406 -26.73 4.01 26.36
N ARG A 407 -26.07 5.14 26.08
CA ARG A 407 -26.53 6.47 26.54
C ARG A 407 -27.72 6.99 25.73
N ASP A 408 -27.96 6.43 24.55
CA ASP A 408 -29.15 6.72 23.74
C ASP A 408 -30.22 5.68 24.04
N HIS A 409 -31.45 6.14 24.30
CA HIS A 409 -32.63 5.30 24.55
C HIS A 409 -32.89 4.24 23.47
N LEU A 410 -32.53 4.52 22.20
CA LEU A 410 -32.69 3.56 21.08
C LEU A 410 -31.53 2.58 20.96
N LYS A 411 -30.50 2.71 21.82
CA LYS A 411 -29.27 1.91 21.81
C LYS A 411 -28.78 1.62 20.38
N PRO A 412 -28.50 2.66 19.56
CA PRO A 412 -28.16 2.46 18.17
C PRO A 412 -26.90 1.59 18.04
N LEU A 413 -26.85 0.79 16.99
CA LEU A 413 -25.64 0.10 16.56
C LEU A 413 -24.64 1.12 16.02
N GLN A 414 -23.39 0.93 16.40
CA GLN A 414 -22.29 1.81 16.07
C GLN A 414 -21.09 1.01 15.58
N LEU A 415 -20.52 1.42 14.45
CA LEU A 415 -19.22 0.90 14.03
C LEU A 415 -18.14 1.40 14.99
N GLN A 416 -17.31 0.49 15.48
CA GLN A 416 -16.14 0.81 16.29
C GLN A 416 -14.92 0.17 15.66
N ILE A 417 -13.81 0.90 15.61
CA ILE A 417 -12.51 0.36 15.21
C ILE A 417 -11.57 0.31 16.41
N ARG A 418 -10.76 -0.74 16.46
CA ARG A 418 -9.63 -0.85 17.38
C ARG A 418 -8.44 -0.21 16.70
N VAL A 419 -7.85 0.78 17.35
CA VAL A 419 -6.64 1.47 16.88
C VAL A 419 -5.47 1.15 17.79
N THR A 420 -4.31 0.92 17.21
CA THR A 420 -3.06 0.63 17.94
C THR A 420 -1.95 1.56 17.46
N PRO A 421 -1.09 2.06 18.36
CA PRO A 421 0.06 2.86 17.95
C PRO A 421 0.98 2.10 16.98
N ILE A 422 1.56 2.85 16.04
CA ILE A 422 2.44 2.30 15.00
C ILE A 422 3.71 3.14 14.90
N ASP A 423 4.86 2.47 14.91
CA ASP A 423 6.12 2.99 14.41
C ASP A 423 6.19 2.63 12.92
N TYR A 424 5.74 3.55 12.06
CA TYR A 424 5.61 3.30 10.63
C TYR A 424 6.96 3.02 9.97
N ASP A 425 7.98 3.79 10.33
CA ASP A 425 9.33 3.66 9.76
C ASP A 425 9.91 2.29 10.11
N ARG A 426 9.80 1.84 11.36
CA ARG A 426 10.25 0.49 11.75
C ARG A 426 9.28 -0.63 11.35
N GLY A 427 8.06 -0.29 10.95
CA GLY A 427 7.03 -1.25 10.62
C GLY A 427 6.52 -2.03 11.82
N ILE A 428 6.41 -1.42 13.00
CA ILE A 428 6.02 -2.11 14.25
C ILE A 428 4.70 -1.56 14.76
N VAL A 429 3.71 -2.42 14.95
CA VAL A 429 2.47 -2.11 15.68
C VAL A 429 2.58 -2.61 17.12
N SER A 430 2.51 -1.70 18.09
CA SER A 430 2.67 -2.06 19.50
C SER A 430 2.06 -1.01 20.45
N GLY A 431 1.87 -1.40 21.71
CA GLY A 431 1.33 -0.52 22.76
C GLY A 431 -0.17 -0.67 23.00
N ASP A 432 -0.73 0.31 23.72
CA ASP A 432 -2.12 0.24 24.18
C ASP A 432 -3.13 0.51 23.06
N SER A 433 -3.84 -0.54 22.66
CA SER A 433 -4.94 -0.41 21.71
C SER A 433 -6.18 0.19 22.35
N LYS A 434 -6.95 0.96 21.56
CA LYS A 434 -8.19 1.61 22.01
C LYS A 434 -9.30 1.38 21.00
N TRP A 435 -10.52 1.20 21.49
CA TRP A 435 -11.71 1.21 20.66
C TRP A 435 -12.21 2.65 20.51
N ILE A 436 -12.41 3.11 19.28
CA ILE A 436 -12.91 4.44 18.97
C ILE A 436 -14.15 4.37 18.07
N SER A 437 -14.99 5.40 18.17
CA SER A 437 -16.19 5.60 17.34
C SER A 437 -16.52 7.09 17.24
N GLU A 438 -17.30 7.49 16.23
CA GLU A 438 -17.69 8.89 16.06
C GLU A 438 -18.84 9.30 16.97
N GLN A 439 -18.81 10.52 17.52
CA GLN A 439 -19.88 11.03 18.38
C GLN A 439 -20.26 12.47 17.97
N PRO A 440 -20.86 12.65 16.79
CA PRO A 440 -21.28 13.96 16.33
C PRO A 440 -22.45 14.49 17.17
N LEU A 441 -22.54 15.82 17.26
CA LEU A 441 -23.60 16.50 18.02
C LEU A 441 -24.99 16.34 17.38
N ARG A 442 -25.04 16.17 16.06
CA ARG A 442 -26.29 16.03 15.30
C ARG A 442 -26.11 14.90 14.29
N ARG A 443 -27.19 14.16 14.05
CA ARG A 443 -27.21 13.10 13.06
C ARG A 443 -28.34 13.29 12.07
N THR A 444 -28.06 13.04 10.80
CA THR A 444 -29.03 13.11 9.70
C THR A 444 -29.72 11.78 9.51
N ALA A 445 -31.04 11.79 9.46
CA ALA A 445 -31.84 10.59 9.22
C ALA A 445 -31.90 10.28 7.73
N PHE A 446 -31.52 9.06 7.35
CA PHE A 446 -31.64 8.55 5.99
C PHE A 446 -32.78 7.54 5.90
N LYS A 447 -33.78 7.83 5.06
CA LYS A 447 -34.98 6.98 4.90
C LYS A 447 -34.77 5.93 3.82
N GLU A 448 -35.28 4.73 4.08
CA GLU A 448 -35.30 3.65 3.09
C GLU A 448 -36.50 3.73 2.14
N ASP A 449 -36.32 3.17 0.95
CA ASP A 449 -37.41 2.92 0.01
C ASP A 449 -37.81 1.44 0.04
N SER A 450 -39.05 1.18 -0.35
CA SER A 450 -39.65 -0.15 -0.27
C SER A 450 -39.36 -1.06 -1.46
N LYS A 451 -38.88 -0.54 -2.61
CA LYS A 451 -38.63 -1.39 -3.79
C LYS A 451 -37.37 -2.21 -3.56
N LEU A 452 -37.48 -3.51 -3.77
CA LEU A 452 -36.33 -4.41 -3.67
C LEU A 452 -35.34 -4.15 -4.82
N PRO A 453 -34.02 -4.18 -4.55
CA PRO A 453 -32.95 -4.19 -5.53
C PRO A 453 -33.24 -4.93 -6.83
N ALA A 454 -32.99 -4.27 -7.96
CA ALA A 454 -32.94 -4.90 -9.27
C ALA A 454 -31.51 -5.35 -9.59
N ASN A 455 -31.35 -6.46 -10.32
CA ASN A 455 -30.03 -7.04 -10.61
C ASN A 455 -29.04 -6.03 -11.22
N GLU A 456 -29.48 -5.22 -12.19
CA GLU A 456 -28.61 -4.30 -12.95
C GLU A 456 -28.64 -2.85 -12.43
N MET A 457 -29.15 -2.61 -11.22
CA MET A 457 -29.18 -1.23 -10.71
C MET A 457 -27.77 -0.70 -10.44
N ARG A 458 -27.56 0.58 -10.72
CA ARG A 458 -26.35 1.30 -10.33
C ARG A 458 -26.68 2.24 -9.18
N THR A 459 -25.91 2.11 -8.11
CA THR A 459 -26.05 2.86 -6.87
C THR A 459 -25.01 3.96 -6.79
N SER A 460 -25.34 5.02 -6.04
CA SER A 460 -24.37 6.04 -5.65
C SER A 460 -24.39 6.21 -4.13
N ILE A 461 -23.28 6.67 -3.56
CA ILE A 461 -23.24 7.04 -2.15
C ILE A 461 -24.24 8.18 -1.93
N ASP A 462 -25.20 7.95 -1.05
CA ASP A 462 -26.28 8.90 -0.75
C ASP A 462 -26.51 9.11 0.75
N GLY A 463 -25.84 8.31 1.59
CA GLY A 463 -25.75 8.50 3.04
C GLY A 463 -24.33 8.25 3.52
N GLY A 464 -23.89 9.05 4.47
CA GLY A 464 -22.50 9.05 4.94
C GLY A 464 -22.37 9.39 6.42
N PRO A 465 -21.18 9.86 6.84
CA PRO A 465 -20.85 10.13 8.24
C PRO A 465 -21.83 11.12 8.85
N ASP A 466 -21.96 11.09 10.17
CA ASP A 466 -22.96 11.84 10.91
C ASP A 466 -24.39 11.47 10.53
N GLY A 467 -24.58 10.27 10.00
CA GLY A 467 -25.85 9.73 9.55
C GLY A 467 -26.43 8.68 10.47
N PHE A 468 -27.69 8.32 10.23
CA PHE A 468 -28.25 7.06 10.70
C PHE A 468 -29.32 6.53 9.74
N VAL A 469 -29.50 5.23 9.78
CA VAL A 469 -30.62 4.52 9.15
C VAL A 469 -31.34 3.73 10.23
N ASP A 470 -32.68 3.73 10.18
CA ASP A 470 -33.47 2.81 10.97
C ASP A 470 -33.79 1.58 10.11
N PHE A 471 -33.44 0.40 10.61
CA PHE A 471 -33.84 -0.84 9.98
C PHE A 471 -35.36 -0.96 9.91
N ASP A 472 -35.86 -1.47 8.80
CA ASP A 472 -37.27 -1.79 8.59
C ASP A 472 -37.41 -3.22 8.05
N TRP A 473 -38.53 -3.87 8.35
CA TRP A 473 -38.88 -5.23 7.92
C TRP A 473 -40.37 -5.33 7.54
N SER A 474 -41.04 -4.18 7.39
CA SER A 474 -42.46 -4.09 7.03
C SER A 474 -42.80 -4.74 5.68
N THR A 475 -41.82 -4.81 4.77
CA THR A 475 -41.96 -5.36 3.42
C THR A 475 -41.49 -6.81 3.31
N GLY A 476 -41.11 -7.44 4.43
CA GLY A 476 -40.59 -8.81 4.48
C GLY A 476 -39.16 -8.85 5.03
N PRO A 477 -38.11 -8.75 4.20
CA PRO A 477 -36.73 -8.80 4.66
C PRO A 477 -36.30 -7.53 5.40
N LEU A 478 -35.22 -7.64 6.20
CA LEU A 478 -34.59 -6.48 6.83
C LEU A 478 -33.96 -5.58 5.77
N ILE A 479 -34.32 -4.30 5.78
CA ILE A 479 -33.74 -3.23 4.95
C ILE A 479 -33.08 -2.16 5.83
N PRO A 480 -32.00 -1.51 5.38
CA PRO A 480 -31.27 -1.74 4.13
C PRO A 480 -30.55 -3.09 4.08
N PHE A 481 -30.09 -3.48 2.89
CA PHE A 481 -29.27 -4.68 2.70
C PHE A 481 -27.80 -4.40 3.01
N PHE A 482 -26.95 -5.42 2.93
CA PHE A 482 -25.51 -5.30 3.24
C PHE A 482 -24.68 -5.63 2.02
N ASP A 483 -23.76 -4.74 1.67
CA ASP A 483 -22.82 -4.92 0.56
C ASP A 483 -21.78 -5.99 0.94
N GLY A 484 -21.88 -7.17 0.29
CA GLY A 484 -21.03 -8.32 0.59
C GLY A 484 -19.68 -8.28 -0.14
N LEU A 485 -19.46 -7.29 -1.01
CA LEU A 485 -18.21 -7.17 -1.74
C LEU A 485 -17.06 -6.84 -0.77
N PRO A 486 -15.96 -7.60 -0.81
CA PRO A 486 -14.80 -7.31 0.03
C PRO A 486 -14.14 -6.01 -0.42
N VAL A 487 -13.97 -5.09 0.54
CA VAL A 487 -13.14 -3.90 0.36
C VAL A 487 -11.73 -4.27 0.81
N THR A 488 -10.80 -4.23 -0.14
CA THR A 488 -9.35 -4.45 0.03
C THR A 488 -8.60 -3.50 -0.90
N SER A 489 -7.29 -3.39 -0.73
CA SER A 489 -6.44 -2.64 -1.65
C SER A 489 -5.35 -3.50 -2.30
N GLU A 490 -4.93 -3.09 -3.49
CA GLU A 490 -3.79 -3.63 -4.23
C GLU A 490 -2.90 -2.46 -4.70
N PRO A 491 -1.66 -2.32 -4.17
CA PRO A 491 -1.08 -3.15 -3.11
C PRO A 491 -1.84 -3.03 -1.78
N ARG A 492 -1.73 -4.05 -0.92
CA ARG A 492 -2.34 -4.00 0.41
C ARG A 492 -1.77 -2.81 1.18
N THR A 493 -2.63 -2.06 1.82
CA THR A 493 -2.28 -0.85 2.57
C THR A 493 -2.83 -0.96 3.99
N PRO A 494 -2.04 -0.62 5.03
CA PRO A 494 -2.58 -0.54 6.39
C PRO A 494 -3.73 0.46 6.44
N LEU A 495 -4.79 0.15 7.19
CA LEU A 495 -5.95 1.03 7.25
C LEU A 495 -5.78 2.10 8.33
N GLY A 496 -6.09 3.34 7.97
CA GLY A 496 -6.21 4.49 8.86
C GLY A 496 -7.64 4.74 9.33
N GLY A 497 -8.65 4.08 8.76
CA GLY A 497 -10.04 4.21 9.15
C GLY A 497 -10.96 3.27 8.38
N ILE A 498 -12.12 2.98 8.96
CA ILE A 498 -13.17 2.17 8.34
C ILE A 498 -14.48 2.90 8.57
N GLY A 499 -15.16 3.30 7.51
CA GLY A 499 -16.43 4.00 7.58
C GLY A 499 -17.58 3.20 7.00
N LEU A 500 -18.75 3.39 7.60
CA LEU A 500 -20.02 2.80 7.20
C LEU A 500 -20.87 3.84 6.49
N TYR A 501 -21.24 3.54 5.26
CA TYR A 501 -21.98 4.42 4.37
C TYR A 501 -23.23 3.73 3.85
N ARG A 502 -24.13 4.53 3.26
CA ARG A 502 -25.23 4.02 2.47
C ARG A 502 -25.01 4.33 0.99
N LYS A 503 -25.21 3.32 0.15
CA LYS A 503 -25.32 3.47 -1.30
C LYS A 503 -26.70 3.03 -1.76
N LYS A 504 -27.29 3.73 -2.72
CA LYS A 504 -28.66 3.47 -3.16
C LYS A 504 -28.90 3.89 -4.60
N ALA A 505 -29.81 3.18 -5.27
CA ALA A 505 -30.39 3.59 -6.55
C ALA A 505 -31.76 4.25 -6.30
N LYS A 506 -32.17 5.16 -7.19
CA LYS A 506 -33.43 5.90 -7.04
C LYS A 506 -34.63 4.96 -6.90
N ASP A 507 -35.45 5.17 -5.87
CA ASP A 507 -36.63 4.38 -5.49
C ASP A 507 -36.35 2.97 -4.93
N TYR A 508 -35.11 2.51 -4.88
CA TYR A 508 -34.74 1.17 -4.39
C TYR A 508 -34.24 1.20 -2.95
N THR A 509 -34.38 0.10 -2.23
CA THR A 509 -33.72 -0.08 -0.92
C THR A 509 -32.20 0.05 -1.07
N GLY A 510 -31.55 0.70 -0.12
CA GLY A 510 -30.10 0.90 -0.13
C GLY A 510 -29.32 -0.31 0.38
N PHE A 511 -27.99 -0.21 0.25
CA PHE A 511 -27.03 -1.08 0.91
C PHE A 511 -26.23 -0.27 1.91
N LEU A 512 -25.98 -0.88 3.06
CA LEU A 512 -24.87 -0.51 3.91
C LEU A 512 -23.58 -1.05 3.30
N THR A 513 -22.61 -0.17 3.10
CA THR A 513 -21.33 -0.47 2.44
C THR A 513 -20.19 0.17 3.20
N PHE A 514 -18.98 -0.34 2.99
CA PHE A 514 -17.78 0.22 3.59
C PHE A 514 -17.06 1.16 2.64
N ILE A 515 -16.53 2.25 3.21
CA ILE A 515 -15.50 3.07 2.59
C ILE A 515 -14.34 3.11 3.56
N PHE A 516 -13.17 2.72 3.10
CA PHE A 516 -11.96 2.67 3.93
C PHE A 516 -11.15 3.93 3.73
N THR A 517 -10.39 4.27 4.78
CA THR A 517 -9.37 5.31 4.72
C THR A 517 -8.02 4.62 4.85
N GLY A 518 -7.14 4.73 3.86
CA GLY A 518 -5.76 4.23 3.94
C GLY A 518 -4.95 4.98 5.02
N PHE A 519 -3.93 4.36 5.58
CA PHE A 519 -3.04 5.01 6.54
C PHE A 519 -2.41 6.28 5.96
N ASP A 520 -2.28 7.34 6.77
CA ASP A 520 -1.69 8.60 6.30
C ASP A 520 -0.16 8.52 6.25
N LYS A 521 0.38 8.45 5.05
CA LYS A 521 1.82 8.36 4.79
C LYS A 521 2.51 9.73 4.72
N SER A 522 1.76 10.83 4.73
CA SER A 522 2.31 12.18 4.52
C SER A 522 3.22 12.67 5.66
N ALA A 523 2.99 12.18 6.88
CA ALA A 523 3.73 12.58 8.07
C ALA A 523 5.09 11.87 8.21
N TYR A 524 5.26 10.72 7.56
CA TYR A 524 6.44 9.88 7.70
C TYR A 524 7.46 10.20 6.63
N LYS A 525 8.72 9.86 6.91
CA LYS A 525 9.73 9.88 5.86
C LYS A 525 9.35 8.77 4.88
N ILE A 526 9.30 9.11 3.61
CA ILE A 526 9.29 8.06 2.59
C ILE A 526 10.71 7.53 2.62
N ASP A 527 10.92 6.38 3.27
CA ASP A 527 12.21 5.92 3.76
C ASP A 527 13.38 6.17 2.78
N ASN A 528 14.19 7.18 3.11
CA ASN A 528 15.52 7.48 2.58
C ASN A 528 16.59 7.18 3.66
N SER A 529 16.24 6.48 4.74
CA SER A 529 16.98 6.42 6.01
C SER A 529 18.13 5.41 6.04
N GLY A 530 18.86 5.31 4.92
CA GLY A 530 20.31 5.06 4.92
C GLY A 530 21.14 6.34 5.06
N ILE A 531 20.51 7.52 5.01
CA ILE A 531 21.17 8.83 5.04
C ILE A 531 21.11 9.41 6.46
N GLN A 532 22.03 8.99 7.33
CA GLN A 532 22.49 9.83 8.44
C GLN A 532 24.00 9.94 8.38
N TYR A 533 24.45 11.21 8.50
CA TYR A 533 25.78 11.78 8.30
C TYR A 533 26.99 10.99 8.78
#